data_AF-A0A8H4Z4P8-F1
#
_entry.id   AF-A0A8H4Z4P8-F1
#
_cell.length_a   1.000
_cell.length_b   1.000
_cell.length_c   1.000
_cell.angle_alpha   90.00
_cell.angle_beta   90.00
_cell.angle_gamma   90.00
#
_symmetry.space_group_name_H-M   'P 1'
#
loop_
_entity.id
_entity.type
_entity.pdbx_description
1 polymer ?
#
loop_
_entity_poly.entity_id
_entity_poly.type
_entity_poly.pdbx_seq_one_letter_code
_entity_poly.pdbx_strand_id
1 'polypeptide(L)'
;MLTKSLGIKSDNITYDLEDSVTPSLKDDSRKHLKTHLDGLKEHPGLASEFAVRINAVSSAFALADLVSLARCPHVDAIVVPKVESAGDLTFVTDVLRRIAPERHSKDSSNPIKIIALIESAKAVMDLSSICKASPYLNALSFAAEDFALDLSITRTPSLTEFLYARSAIVTAALLQLHTLRFRIVRSALARLSDKRLASTKAAEAAKQLTTQFQGKVSTRRQLLDGCQLQKLSLTLNRPELHPGLDVSESAPPGGTIIPYGYHLVYFTPNGVESQIGLDGTDLTFNAPAPFTRRMWAGGCIRWFNERPLRVGEEVEERTKLLSAEPKTSRDGSEMVLVNVEKEYRGEKGVALVDQRTWIFRHAIPQPSTNKVVPTPMSITKSAVQDVTTSPEAWSREIENHPGIVVHGPLNLINMLDYWRDVHGHNNGLSEITYRATGPIYADEQYTITTDTQEQEDGKWRILVKKGERNCMTGDIRAAIVN
;
A
#
# COMPACT_ATOMS: atom_id res chain seq x y z
N MET A 1 22.95 23.82 11.31
CA MET A 1 22.47 22.49 10.86
C MET A 1 23.42 21.38 11.27
N LEU A 2 24.71 21.47 10.94
CA LEU A 2 25.73 20.46 11.31
C LEU A 2 25.75 20.10 12.81
N THR A 3 25.85 21.08 13.72
CA THR A 3 25.81 20.79 15.17
C THR A 3 24.48 20.18 15.63
N LYS A 4 23.37 20.54 14.99
CA LYS A 4 22.04 20.02 15.32
C LYS A 4 21.88 18.57 14.86
N SER A 5 22.55 18.16 13.77
CA SER A 5 22.42 16.80 13.23
C SER A 5 22.94 15.75 14.22
N LEU A 6 23.96 16.08 15.03
CA LEU A 6 24.52 15.20 16.06
C LEU A 6 23.50 14.81 17.16
N GLY A 7 22.46 15.62 17.37
CA GLY A 7 21.39 15.34 18.33
C GLY A 7 20.20 14.55 17.77
N ILE A 8 20.24 14.18 16.49
CA ILE A 8 19.15 13.45 15.82
C ILE A 8 19.46 11.96 15.83
N LYS A 9 18.49 11.15 16.25
CA LYS A 9 18.58 9.69 16.17
C LYS A 9 18.33 9.25 14.73
N SER A 10 19.40 8.91 14.00
CA SER A 10 19.35 8.49 12.59
C SER A 10 20.33 7.35 12.31
N ASP A 11 19.98 6.40 11.46
CA ASP A 11 20.90 5.31 11.10
C ASP A 11 22.07 5.78 10.22
N ASN A 12 21.85 6.83 9.44
CA ASN A 12 22.87 7.49 8.63
C ASN A 12 22.63 9.01 8.61
N ILE A 13 23.69 9.79 8.71
CA ILE A 13 23.64 11.24 8.44
C ILE A 13 24.54 11.50 7.24
N THR A 14 23.94 11.91 6.13
CA THR A 14 24.67 12.31 4.92
C THR A 14 24.84 13.83 4.89
N TYR A 15 26.08 14.30 4.97
CA TYR A 15 26.42 15.70 4.77
C TYR A 15 26.57 16.00 3.28
N ASP A 16 25.89 17.03 2.80
CA ASP A 16 25.82 17.33 1.38
C ASP A 16 26.81 18.42 0.97
N LEU A 17 27.69 18.12 0.02
CA LEU A 17 28.55 19.09 -0.66
C LEU A 17 28.13 19.31 -2.11
N GLU A 18 27.06 18.67 -2.59
CA GLU A 18 26.63 18.71 -3.99
C GLU A 18 25.39 19.61 -4.17
N ASP A 19 24.18 19.11 -4.49
CA ASP A 19 23.06 19.98 -4.89
C ASP A 19 22.69 21.08 -3.87
N SER A 20 22.86 20.84 -2.56
CA SER A 20 22.50 21.84 -1.53
C SER A 20 23.51 22.98 -1.39
N VAL A 21 24.61 22.97 -2.14
CA VAL A 21 25.69 23.97 -2.04
C VAL A 21 25.91 24.63 -3.40
N THR A 22 25.89 25.96 -3.44
CA THR A 22 26.19 26.72 -4.66
C THR A 22 27.69 26.63 -5.03
N PRO A 23 28.07 26.69 -6.31
CA PRO A 23 29.46 26.50 -6.75
C PRO A 23 30.49 27.41 -6.05
N SER A 24 30.14 28.66 -5.80
CA SER A 24 31.03 29.63 -5.13
C SER A 24 31.28 29.32 -3.64
N LEU A 25 30.42 28.52 -3.01
CA LEU A 25 30.50 28.16 -1.59
C LEU A 25 31.03 26.75 -1.36
N LYS A 26 31.44 26.02 -2.40
CA LYS A 26 31.94 24.64 -2.30
C LYS A 26 33.19 24.55 -1.43
N ASP A 27 34.14 25.45 -1.65
CA ASP A 27 35.40 25.45 -0.93
C ASP A 27 35.22 25.77 0.55
N ASP A 28 34.38 26.75 0.88
CA ASP A 28 34.11 27.12 2.26
C ASP A 28 33.23 26.09 2.97
N SER A 29 32.23 25.51 2.28
CA SER A 29 31.43 24.40 2.80
C SER A 29 32.30 23.19 3.13
N ARG A 30 33.27 22.86 2.28
CA ARG A 30 34.23 21.77 2.52
C ARG A 30 35.08 22.04 3.76
N LYS A 31 35.60 23.26 3.92
CA LYS A 31 36.38 23.66 5.12
C LYS A 31 35.51 23.59 6.37
N HIS A 32 34.28 24.09 6.33
CA HIS A 32 33.36 24.05 7.47
C HIS A 32 32.99 22.62 7.87
N LEU A 33 32.72 21.75 6.89
CA LEU A 33 32.43 20.34 7.15
C LEU A 33 33.65 19.64 7.76
N LYS A 34 34.85 19.88 7.23
CA LYS A 34 36.08 19.35 7.78
C LYS A 34 36.29 19.78 9.24
N THR A 35 36.20 21.08 9.53
CA THR A 35 36.32 21.60 10.90
C THR A 35 35.26 20.99 11.84
N HIS A 36 34.04 20.79 11.34
CA HIS A 36 32.98 20.15 12.12
C HIS A 36 33.31 18.70 12.47
N LEU A 37 33.75 17.91 11.49
CA LEU A 37 34.09 16.49 11.69
C LEU A 37 35.36 16.30 12.53
N ASP A 38 36.39 17.12 12.30
CA ASP A 38 37.64 17.09 13.08
C ASP A 38 37.41 17.52 14.55
N GLY A 39 36.38 18.33 14.81
CA GLY A 39 35.98 18.75 16.15
C GLY A 39 35.27 17.68 16.99
N LEU A 40 34.94 16.52 16.41
CA LEU A 40 34.28 15.43 17.12
C LEU A 40 35.30 14.59 17.90
N LYS A 41 35.14 14.54 19.24
CA LYS A 41 35.99 13.73 20.13
C LYS A 41 35.71 12.22 20.03
N GLU A 42 34.44 11.86 19.82
CA GLU A 42 33.98 10.48 19.67
C GLU A 42 32.84 10.43 18.64
N HIS A 43 32.63 9.26 18.04
CA HIS A 43 31.46 9.02 17.20
C HIS A 43 30.20 9.07 18.08
N PRO A 44 29.29 10.03 17.90
CA PRO A 44 28.14 10.17 18.79
C PRO A 44 27.21 8.96 18.62
N GLY A 45 27.03 8.16 19.68
CA GLY A 45 26.30 6.88 19.66
C GLY A 45 24.79 6.95 19.33
N LEU A 46 24.27 8.10 18.91
CA LEU A 46 22.89 8.29 18.44
C LEU A 46 22.76 8.16 16.92
N ALA A 47 23.84 8.35 16.17
CA ALA A 47 23.90 8.11 14.74
C ALA A 47 24.87 6.95 14.43
N SER A 48 24.43 6.01 13.58
CA SER A 48 25.18 4.76 13.35
C SER A 48 26.21 4.86 12.22
N GLU A 49 26.11 5.87 11.34
CA GLU A 49 26.99 6.05 10.18
C GLU A 49 27.00 7.51 9.72
N PHE A 50 28.19 8.07 9.47
CA PHE A 50 28.36 9.37 8.82
C PHE A 50 28.81 9.20 7.37
N ALA A 51 28.01 9.77 6.48
CA ALA A 51 28.28 9.79 5.06
C ALA A 51 28.50 11.23 4.56
N VAL A 52 29.26 11.38 3.48
CA VAL A 52 29.37 12.66 2.78
C VAL A 52 29.02 12.47 1.31
N ARG A 53 28.04 13.22 0.82
CA ARG A 53 27.75 13.36 -0.61
C ARG A 53 28.73 14.35 -1.22
N ILE A 54 29.70 13.82 -1.96
CA ILE A 54 30.71 14.60 -2.67
C ILE A 54 30.10 15.20 -3.94
N ASN A 55 30.81 16.13 -4.58
CA ASN A 55 30.43 16.56 -5.92
C ASN A 55 30.65 15.44 -6.96
N ALA A 56 29.88 15.47 -8.05
CA ALA A 56 29.97 14.49 -9.13
C ALA A 56 31.40 14.37 -9.68
N VAL A 57 31.82 13.16 -10.05
CA VAL A 57 33.19 12.88 -10.55
C VAL A 57 33.51 13.66 -11.82
N SER A 58 32.50 13.97 -12.63
CA SER A 58 32.61 14.83 -13.82
C SER A 58 32.88 16.30 -13.51
N SER A 59 32.77 16.74 -12.25
CA SER A 59 33.02 18.11 -11.82
C SER A 59 34.47 18.36 -11.39
N ALA A 60 34.89 19.63 -11.39
CA ALA A 60 36.21 20.03 -10.90
C ALA A 60 36.39 19.90 -9.37
N PHE A 61 35.33 19.62 -8.62
CA PHE A 61 35.32 19.70 -7.15
C PHE A 61 35.51 18.34 -6.46
N ALA A 62 35.19 17.23 -7.13
CA ALA A 62 35.17 15.89 -6.53
C ALA A 62 36.52 15.49 -5.91
N LEU A 63 37.63 15.75 -6.61
CA LEU A 63 38.96 15.44 -6.11
C LEU A 63 39.28 16.23 -4.82
N ALA A 64 38.92 17.51 -4.76
CA ALA A 64 39.16 18.33 -3.59
C ALA A 64 38.33 17.86 -2.37
N ASP A 65 37.08 17.42 -2.60
CA ASP A 65 36.23 16.83 -1.57
C ASP A 65 36.85 15.55 -1.00
N LEU A 66 37.25 14.62 -1.87
CA LEU A 66 37.88 13.36 -1.49
C LEU A 66 39.19 13.58 -0.72
N VAL A 67 40.07 14.44 -1.23
CA VAL A 67 41.37 14.75 -0.58
C VAL A 67 41.18 15.35 0.81
N SER A 68 40.15 16.18 0.98
CA SER A 68 39.91 16.87 2.26
C SER A 68 39.28 15.99 3.32
N LEU A 69 38.38 15.07 2.92
CA LEU A 69 37.50 14.34 3.85
C LEU A 69 37.88 12.87 4.05
N ALA A 70 38.57 12.24 3.10
CA ALA A 70 38.93 10.82 3.23
C ALA A 70 39.85 10.53 4.43
N ARG A 71 40.58 11.55 4.93
CA ARG A 71 41.42 11.41 6.12
C ARG A 71 40.67 11.59 7.44
N CYS A 72 39.44 12.09 7.41
CA CYS A 72 38.66 12.26 8.62
C CYS A 72 38.25 10.88 9.16
N PRO A 73 38.59 10.55 10.43
CA PRO A 73 38.37 9.22 10.98
C PRO A 73 36.89 8.87 11.15
N HIS A 74 36.05 9.89 11.32
CA HIS A 74 34.61 9.76 11.54
C HIS A 74 33.78 9.72 10.25
N VAL A 75 34.41 9.67 9.07
CA VAL A 75 33.68 9.49 7.80
C VAL A 75 33.65 8.00 7.46
N ASP A 76 32.47 7.40 7.52
CA ASP A 76 32.28 5.97 7.27
C ASP A 76 31.98 5.66 5.80
N ALA A 77 31.28 6.57 5.13
CA ALA A 77 30.85 6.37 3.74
C ALA A 77 30.95 7.63 2.88
N ILE A 78 31.19 7.44 1.60
CA ILE A 78 31.13 8.48 0.58
C ILE A 78 30.00 8.16 -0.36
N VAL A 79 29.12 9.15 -0.52
CA VAL A 79 27.99 9.11 -1.42
C VAL A 79 28.42 9.78 -2.71
N VAL A 80 28.49 9.02 -3.80
CA VAL A 80 28.93 9.47 -5.12
C VAL A 80 27.67 9.76 -5.95
N PRO A 81 27.36 11.03 -6.26
CA PRO A 81 26.23 11.37 -7.11
C PRO A 81 26.55 11.11 -8.59
N LYS A 82 25.51 11.02 -9.41
CA LYS A 82 25.58 10.99 -10.87
C LYS A 82 26.58 9.95 -11.39
N VAL A 83 26.51 8.73 -10.88
CA VAL A 83 27.39 7.63 -11.30
C VAL A 83 26.94 7.15 -12.67
N GLU A 84 27.76 7.39 -13.69
CA GLU A 84 27.46 7.11 -15.09
C GLU A 84 28.17 5.86 -15.62
N SER A 85 29.22 5.41 -14.92
CA SER A 85 30.04 4.26 -15.34
C SER A 85 30.84 3.63 -14.20
N ALA A 86 31.37 2.43 -14.45
CA ALA A 86 32.36 1.81 -13.57
C ALA A 86 33.63 2.67 -13.37
N GLY A 87 33.94 3.54 -14.34
CA GLY A 87 35.06 4.49 -14.28
C GLY A 87 34.95 5.45 -13.09
N ASP A 88 33.75 5.88 -12.75
CA ASP A 88 33.52 6.84 -11.67
C ASP A 88 33.86 6.23 -10.31
N LEU A 89 33.44 4.98 -10.09
CA LEU A 89 33.70 4.27 -8.84
C LEU A 89 35.14 3.80 -8.71
N THR A 90 35.77 3.40 -9.81
CA THR A 90 37.21 3.07 -9.82
C THR A 90 38.06 4.29 -9.51
N PHE A 91 37.75 5.45 -10.11
CA PHE A 91 38.38 6.73 -9.77
C PHE A 91 38.29 7.03 -8.27
N VAL A 92 37.09 6.99 -7.68
CA VAL A 92 36.90 7.24 -6.24
C VAL A 92 37.71 6.24 -5.42
N THR A 93 37.68 4.96 -5.78
CA THR A 93 38.42 3.88 -5.11
C THR A 93 39.93 4.15 -5.07
N ASP A 94 40.51 4.54 -6.21
CA ASP A 94 41.95 4.78 -6.34
C ASP A 94 42.39 6.02 -5.56
N VAL A 95 41.57 7.09 -5.58
CA VAL A 95 41.82 8.28 -4.76
C VAL A 95 41.77 7.94 -3.27
N LEU A 96 40.77 7.18 -2.82
CA LEU A 96 40.65 6.78 -1.42
C LEU A 96 41.85 5.94 -0.94
N ARG A 97 42.26 4.96 -1.74
CA ARG A 97 43.46 4.15 -1.47
C ARG A 97 44.73 5.00 -1.41
N ARG A 98 44.83 6.03 -2.25
CA ARG A 98 46.01 6.92 -2.29
C ARG A 98 46.05 7.88 -1.11
N ILE A 99 44.91 8.44 -0.72
CA ILE A 99 44.83 9.51 0.30
C ILE A 99 44.77 8.96 1.73
N ALA A 100 44.13 7.80 1.91
CA ALA A 100 43.98 7.12 3.20
C ALA A 100 44.41 5.64 3.11
N PRO A 101 45.68 5.34 2.78
CA PRO A 101 46.16 3.98 2.55
C PRO A 101 45.97 3.06 3.76
N GLU A 102 46.11 3.61 4.97
CA GLU A 102 45.93 2.87 6.22
C GLU A 102 44.50 2.31 6.35
N ARG A 103 43.50 3.11 5.99
CA ARG A 103 42.07 2.73 6.00
C ARG A 103 41.70 1.74 4.90
N HIS A 104 42.52 1.60 3.86
CA HIS A 104 42.23 0.75 2.71
C HIS A 104 43.22 -0.40 2.52
N SER A 105 44.07 -0.65 3.53
CA SER A 105 44.91 -1.83 3.64
C SER A 105 44.06 -3.11 3.80
N LYS A 106 44.65 -4.28 3.53
CA LYS A 106 43.92 -5.56 3.62
C LYS A 106 43.41 -5.88 5.02
N ASP A 107 44.11 -5.39 6.04
CA ASP A 107 43.81 -5.63 7.46
C ASP A 107 43.05 -4.46 8.11
N SER A 108 42.60 -3.49 7.31
CA SER A 108 41.85 -2.34 7.82
C SER A 108 40.52 -2.76 8.40
N SER A 109 40.28 -2.37 9.65
CA SER A 109 39.00 -2.54 10.35
C SER A 109 37.99 -1.42 10.04
N ASN A 110 38.41 -0.34 9.36
CA ASN A 110 37.56 0.82 9.06
C ASN A 110 37.81 1.40 7.65
N PRO A 111 37.52 0.65 6.57
CA PRO A 111 37.54 1.20 5.21
C PRO A 111 36.35 2.14 4.97
N ILE A 112 36.60 3.21 4.21
CA ILE A 112 35.52 4.08 3.73
C ILE A 112 34.69 3.31 2.71
N LYS A 113 33.39 3.22 2.96
CA LYS A 113 32.42 2.60 2.05
C LYS A 113 31.99 3.57 0.96
N ILE A 114 31.50 3.05 -0.15
CA ILE A 114 30.95 3.84 -1.25
C ILE A 114 29.45 3.56 -1.37
N ILE A 115 28.66 4.62 -1.49
CA ILE A 115 27.24 4.60 -1.82
C ILE A 115 27.10 5.27 -3.18
N ALA A 116 26.75 4.52 -4.22
CA ALA A 116 26.58 5.06 -5.56
C ALA A 116 25.13 5.50 -5.76
N LEU A 117 24.91 6.74 -6.22
CA LEU A 117 23.59 7.16 -6.66
C LEU A 117 23.41 6.82 -8.13
N ILE A 118 22.32 6.12 -8.40
CA ILE A 118 21.85 5.76 -9.73
C ILE A 118 20.76 6.75 -10.10
N GLU A 119 21.08 7.60 -11.07
CA GLU A 119 20.33 8.83 -11.35
C GLU A 119 20.05 9.05 -12.84
N SER A 120 20.49 8.15 -13.74
CA SER A 120 20.33 8.31 -15.18
C SER A 120 19.96 6.99 -15.86
N ALA A 121 19.41 7.08 -17.07
CA ALA A 121 19.09 5.93 -17.90
C ALA A 121 20.33 5.10 -18.20
N LYS A 122 21.45 5.77 -18.50
CA LYS A 122 22.73 5.12 -18.75
C LYS A 122 23.23 4.35 -17.53
N ALA A 123 23.15 4.95 -16.34
CA ALA A 123 23.51 4.28 -15.09
C ALA A 123 22.67 3.01 -14.86
N VAL A 124 21.36 3.05 -15.16
CA VAL A 124 20.47 1.88 -15.05
C VAL A 124 20.85 0.78 -16.04
N MET A 125 21.23 1.12 -17.27
CA MET A 125 21.66 0.14 -18.28
C MET A 125 23.02 -0.49 -17.94
N ASP A 126 23.92 0.27 -17.31
CA ASP A 126 25.29 -0.15 -16.98
C ASP A 126 25.45 -0.71 -15.56
N LEU A 127 24.36 -0.91 -14.81
CA LEU A 127 24.35 -1.38 -13.41
C LEU A 127 25.28 -2.56 -13.14
N SER A 128 25.29 -3.56 -14.02
CA SER A 128 26.15 -4.76 -13.87
C SER A 128 27.64 -4.41 -13.79
N SER A 129 28.08 -3.43 -14.60
CA SER A 129 29.48 -2.97 -14.61
C SER A 129 29.78 -2.09 -13.41
N ILE A 130 28.88 -1.14 -13.08
CA ILE A 130 29.00 -0.22 -11.96
C ILE A 130 29.12 -1.01 -10.65
N CYS A 131 28.28 -2.01 -10.44
CA CYS A 131 28.32 -2.79 -9.22
C CYS A 131 29.64 -3.55 -9.03
N LYS A 132 30.33 -3.96 -10.12
CA LYS A 132 31.62 -4.70 -10.07
C LYS A 132 32.83 -3.77 -9.94
N ALA A 133 32.63 -2.46 -10.06
CA ALA A 133 33.71 -1.50 -10.26
C ALA A 133 34.57 -1.28 -9.02
N SER A 134 34.02 -1.46 -7.81
CA SER A 134 34.74 -1.19 -6.57
C SER A 134 34.46 -2.24 -5.50
N PRO A 135 35.50 -2.74 -4.79
CA PRO A 135 35.32 -3.59 -3.62
C PRO A 135 34.80 -2.81 -2.39
N TYR A 136 34.80 -1.47 -2.43
CA TYR A 136 34.28 -0.63 -1.35
C TYR A 136 32.82 -0.22 -1.58
N LEU A 137 32.22 -0.57 -2.72
CA LEU A 137 30.81 -0.31 -2.98
C LEU A 137 29.94 -1.11 -2.00
N ASN A 138 29.14 -0.40 -1.22
CA ASN A 138 28.30 -0.98 -0.18
C ASN A 138 26.80 -0.76 -0.40
N ALA A 139 26.42 0.26 -1.16
CA ALA A 139 25.01 0.57 -1.40
C ALA A 139 24.80 1.23 -2.76
N LEU A 140 23.62 1.00 -3.32
CA LEU A 140 23.05 1.79 -4.40
C LEU A 140 21.88 2.60 -3.85
N SER A 141 21.82 3.87 -4.19
CA SER A 141 20.70 4.77 -3.89
C SER A 141 20.07 5.22 -5.21
N PHE A 142 18.74 5.21 -5.30
CA PHE A 142 18.04 5.66 -6.51
C PHE A 142 17.62 7.12 -6.36
N ALA A 143 18.19 8.02 -7.16
CA ALA A 143 17.78 9.42 -7.19
C ALA A 143 16.68 9.62 -8.26
N ALA A 144 15.43 9.59 -7.82
CA ALA A 144 14.29 9.58 -8.73
C ALA A 144 14.07 10.90 -9.48
N GLU A 145 14.46 12.05 -8.90
CA GLU A 145 14.25 13.37 -9.54
C GLU A 145 15.20 13.56 -10.72
N ASP A 146 16.49 13.31 -10.53
CA ASP A 146 17.51 13.39 -11.58
C ASP A 146 17.25 12.35 -12.67
N PHE A 147 16.81 11.15 -12.31
CA PHE A 147 16.43 10.13 -13.28
C PHE A 147 15.20 10.53 -14.12
N ALA A 148 14.22 11.19 -13.50
CA ALA A 148 13.08 11.71 -14.23
C ALA A 148 13.49 12.83 -15.20
N LEU A 149 14.40 13.69 -14.78
CA LEU A 149 14.94 14.77 -15.60
C LEU A 149 15.69 14.21 -16.81
N ASP A 150 16.58 13.23 -16.61
CA ASP A 150 17.39 12.59 -17.66
C ASP A 150 16.52 11.94 -18.76
N LEU A 151 15.47 11.21 -18.35
CA LEU A 151 14.55 10.55 -19.29
C LEU A 151 13.41 11.44 -19.78
N SER A 152 13.35 12.70 -19.38
CA SER A 152 12.21 13.60 -19.65
C SER A 152 10.86 13.00 -19.23
N ILE A 153 10.85 12.26 -18.12
CA ILE A 153 9.67 11.61 -17.58
C ILE A 153 8.86 12.62 -16.77
N THR A 154 7.56 12.68 -17.05
CA THR A 154 6.62 13.43 -16.20
C THR A 154 6.29 12.60 -14.97
N ARG A 155 6.58 13.13 -13.79
CA ARG A 155 6.25 12.46 -12.53
C ARG A 155 4.75 12.35 -12.34
N THR A 156 4.30 11.14 -12.04
CA THR A 156 2.91 10.87 -11.69
C THR A 156 2.82 10.57 -10.19
N PRO A 157 1.66 10.80 -9.54
CA PRO A 157 1.45 10.39 -8.15
C PRO A 157 1.64 8.88 -7.91
N SER A 158 1.58 8.06 -8.98
CA SER A 158 1.75 6.61 -8.90
C SER A 158 3.22 6.18 -8.77
N LEU A 159 4.17 7.00 -9.25
CA LEU A 159 5.60 6.68 -9.32
C LEU A 159 5.92 5.38 -10.10
N THR A 160 4.99 4.90 -10.94
CA THR A 160 5.12 3.67 -11.74
C THR A 160 6.17 3.81 -12.84
N GLU A 161 6.40 5.03 -13.32
CA GLU A 161 7.47 5.39 -14.24
C GLU A 161 8.87 4.96 -13.74
N PHE A 162 9.04 4.78 -12.44
CA PHE A 162 10.31 4.36 -11.82
C PHE A 162 10.39 2.85 -11.52
N LEU A 163 9.33 2.08 -11.80
CA LEU A 163 9.24 0.67 -11.39
C LEU A 163 10.32 -0.18 -12.04
N TYR A 164 10.61 0.04 -13.32
CA TYR A 164 11.70 -0.64 -14.02
C TYR A 164 13.05 -0.33 -13.38
N ALA A 165 13.39 0.96 -13.21
CA ALA A 165 14.66 1.38 -12.63
C ALA A 165 14.87 0.82 -11.22
N ARG A 166 13.83 0.89 -10.36
CA ARG A 166 13.87 0.32 -9.01
C ARG A 166 14.09 -1.18 -9.02
N SER A 167 13.37 -1.92 -9.87
CA SER A 167 13.52 -3.37 -10.00
C SER A 167 14.90 -3.77 -10.51
N ALA A 168 15.43 -3.03 -11.49
CA ALA A 168 16.77 -3.24 -12.06
C ALA A 168 17.87 -3.01 -11.01
N ILE A 169 17.79 -1.91 -10.24
CA ILE A 169 18.75 -1.57 -9.19
C ILE A 169 18.76 -2.65 -8.09
N VAL A 170 17.58 -3.10 -7.64
CA VAL A 170 17.47 -4.18 -6.65
C VAL A 170 18.12 -5.46 -7.19
N THR A 171 17.79 -5.84 -8.42
CA THR A 171 18.32 -7.06 -9.05
C THR A 171 19.85 -7.00 -9.18
N ALA A 172 20.39 -5.87 -9.63
CA ALA A 172 21.84 -5.68 -9.79
C ALA A 172 22.59 -5.65 -8.45
N ALA A 173 21.99 -5.04 -7.42
CA ALA A 173 22.57 -5.04 -6.06
C ALA A 173 22.60 -6.46 -5.47
N LEU A 174 21.54 -7.25 -5.68
CA LEU A 174 21.45 -8.62 -5.18
C LEU A 174 22.38 -9.60 -5.94
N LEU A 175 22.63 -9.39 -7.23
CA LEU A 175 23.52 -10.26 -8.02
C LEU A 175 24.98 -10.28 -7.48
N GLN A 176 25.39 -9.23 -6.78
CA GLN A 176 26.74 -9.08 -6.20
C GLN A 176 26.93 -9.80 -4.85
N LEU A 177 25.90 -10.48 -4.34
CA LEU A 177 25.82 -11.03 -2.99
C LEU A 177 26.73 -12.23 -2.69
N HIS A 178 27.62 -12.64 -3.58
CA HIS A 178 28.63 -13.64 -3.22
C HIS A 178 29.77 -13.08 -2.36
N THR A 179 29.91 -11.75 -2.20
CA THR A 179 31.06 -11.19 -1.47
C THR A 179 30.82 -9.98 -0.57
N LEU A 180 29.72 -9.21 -0.69
CA LEU A 180 29.53 -7.99 0.11
C LEU A 180 28.06 -7.78 0.54
N ARG A 181 27.85 -7.39 1.80
CA ARG A 181 26.54 -7.03 2.39
C ARG A 181 26.08 -5.68 1.84
N PHE A 182 25.19 -5.69 0.85
CA PHE A 182 24.60 -4.48 0.29
C PHE A 182 23.42 -3.95 1.13
N ARG A 183 23.35 -2.62 1.34
CA ARG A 183 22.16 -1.94 1.92
C ARG A 183 21.46 -1.13 0.82
N ILE A 184 20.15 -1.27 0.69
CA ILE A 184 19.33 -0.39 -0.15
C ILE A 184 18.90 0.79 0.72
N VAL A 185 19.39 1.98 0.42
CA VAL A 185 18.99 3.21 1.11
C VAL A 185 17.88 3.85 0.30
N ARG A 186 16.65 3.83 0.81
CA ARG A 186 15.56 4.64 0.27
C ARG A 186 15.77 6.08 0.73
N SER A 187 15.93 7.02 -0.21
CA SER A 187 15.86 8.45 0.11
C SER A 187 14.45 8.78 0.58
N ALA A 188 14.26 8.88 1.90
CA ALA A 188 13.03 9.37 2.47
C ALA A 188 12.97 10.89 2.26
N LEU A 189 12.22 11.32 1.24
CA LEU A 189 11.57 12.63 1.33
C LEU A 189 10.72 12.58 2.58
N ALA A 190 11.06 13.42 3.55
CA ALA A 190 10.27 13.60 4.76
C ALA A 190 8.82 13.80 4.33
N ARG A 191 7.97 12.79 4.59
CA ARG A 191 6.54 13.05 4.77
C ARG A 191 6.53 14.19 5.77
N LEU A 192 6.01 15.34 5.35
CA LEU A 192 5.64 16.40 6.28
C LEU A 192 4.94 15.69 7.43
N SER A 193 5.64 15.71 8.57
CA SER A 193 5.34 14.95 9.77
C SER A 193 3.84 14.89 9.99
N ASP A 194 3.32 13.69 10.25
CA ASP A 194 2.10 13.50 11.00
C ASP A 194 2.12 14.50 12.16
N LYS A 195 1.41 15.61 11.97
CA LYS A 195 1.10 16.51 13.06
C LYS A 195 0.39 15.63 14.05
N ARG A 196 1.05 15.38 15.19
CA ARG A 196 0.53 14.85 16.45
C ARG A 196 -0.93 14.41 16.30
N LEU A 197 -1.21 13.11 16.34
CA LEU A 197 -2.56 12.60 16.60
C LEU A 197 -3.10 13.30 17.85
N ALA A 198 -3.74 14.45 17.66
CA ALA A 198 -4.65 14.99 18.62
C ALA A 198 -5.76 13.96 18.72
N SER A 199 -6.18 13.67 19.94
CA SER A 199 -7.35 12.84 20.21
C SER A 199 -8.58 13.52 19.60
N THR A 200 -8.86 13.27 18.33
CA THR A 200 -10.05 13.72 17.63
C THR A 200 -11.22 12.86 18.11
N LYS A 201 -12.23 13.47 18.74
CA LYS A 201 -13.46 12.78 19.15
C LYS A 201 -14.27 12.35 17.92
N ALA A 202 -15.16 11.36 18.07
CA ALA A 202 -15.96 10.88 16.92
C ALA A 202 -16.79 12.00 16.27
N ALA A 203 -17.28 12.95 17.07
CA ALA A 203 -18.06 14.09 16.57
C ALA A 203 -17.24 15.01 15.65
N GLU A 204 -15.97 15.22 15.97
CA GLU A 204 -15.07 16.05 15.16
C GLU A 204 -14.66 15.32 13.87
N ALA A 205 -14.35 14.02 13.98
CA ALA A 205 -14.06 13.16 12.83
C ALA A 205 -15.25 13.11 11.83
N ALA A 206 -16.47 12.94 12.34
CA ALA A 206 -17.69 12.94 11.54
C ALA A 206 -17.94 14.29 10.85
N LYS A 207 -17.74 15.40 11.58
CA LYS A 207 -17.87 16.75 11.03
C LYS A 207 -16.84 17.01 9.92
N GLN A 208 -15.58 16.64 10.15
CA GLN A 208 -14.52 16.78 9.16
C GLN A 208 -14.85 16.01 7.88
N LEU A 209 -15.29 14.75 8.00
CA LEU A 209 -15.66 13.94 6.85
C LEU A 209 -16.83 14.55 6.07
N THR A 210 -17.85 15.02 6.79
CA THR A 210 -19.01 15.70 6.20
C THR A 210 -18.57 16.95 5.42
N THR A 211 -17.80 17.84 6.04
CA THR A 211 -17.30 19.06 5.39
C THR A 211 -16.42 18.76 4.20
N GLN A 212 -15.57 17.74 4.28
CA GLN A 212 -14.64 17.38 3.20
C GLN A 212 -15.37 16.91 1.94
N PHE A 213 -16.46 16.17 2.10
CA PHE A 213 -17.17 15.49 1.01
C PHE A 213 -18.58 16.05 0.71
N GLN A 214 -18.99 17.11 1.39
CA GLN A 214 -20.28 17.76 1.14
C GLN A 214 -20.42 18.17 -0.32
N GLY A 215 -21.45 17.65 -1.00
CA GLY A 215 -21.73 17.95 -2.40
C GLY A 215 -20.71 17.39 -3.42
N LYS A 216 -19.73 16.60 -2.98
CA LYS A 216 -18.75 15.96 -3.87
C LYS A 216 -19.20 14.57 -4.30
N VAL A 217 -18.92 14.25 -5.56
CA VAL A 217 -19.15 12.93 -6.14
C VAL A 217 -17.82 12.39 -6.65
N SER A 218 -17.42 11.21 -6.16
CA SER A 218 -16.28 10.47 -6.69
C SER A 218 -16.76 9.61 -7.85
N THR A 219 -16.06 9.65 -8.99
CA THR A 219 -16.45 8.89 -10.20
C THR A 219 -15.33 7.97 -10.62
N ARG A 220 -15.65 6.70 -10.87
CA ARG A 220 -14.73 5.69 -11.40
C ARG A 220 -15.37 4.98 -12.58
N ARG A 221 -14.56 4.50 -13.51
CA ARG A 221 -15.02 3.69 -14.65
C ARG A 221 -14.26 2.38 -14.70
N GLN A 222 -14.97 1.32 -15.06
CA GLN A 222 -14.36 0.01 -15.30
C GLN A 222 -15.15 -0.74 -16.38
N LEU A 223 -14.41 -1.39 -17.29
CA LEU A 223 -14.94 -2.41 -18.18
C LEU A 223 -15.25 -3.67 -17.36
N LEU A 224 -16.49 -4.14 -17.42
CA LEU A 224 -16.91 -5.38 -16.75
C LEU A 224 -16.39 -6.59 -17.52
N ASP A 225 -15.21 -7.10 -17.13
CA ASP A 225 -14.59 -8.23 -17.82
C ASP A 225 -15.18 -9.58 -17.40
N GLY A 226 -15.37 -10.46 -18.39
CA GLY A 226 -15.93 -11.79 -18.15
C GLY A 226 -15.02 -12.69 -17.30
N CYS A 227 -13.70 -12.50 -17.37
CA CYS A 227 -12.74 -13.31 -16.64
C CYS A 227 -12.86 -13.12 -15.11
N GLN A 228 -13.07 -11.89 -14.66
CA GLN A 228 -13.30 -11.56 -13.24
C GLN A 228 -14.62 -12.15 -12.75
N LEU A 229 -15.67 -12.10 -13.59
CA LEU A 229 -16.96 -12.75 -13.30
C LEU A 229 -16.83 -14.27 -13.17
N GLN A 230 -16.13 -14.90 -14.13
CA GLN A 230 -15.87 -16.33 -14.15
C GLN A 230 -15.13 -16.77 -12.88
N LYS A 231 -14.04 -16.08 -12.52
CA LYS A 231 -13.26 -16.40 -11.33
C LYS A 231 -14.09 -16.34 -10.05
N LEU A 232 -14.95 -15.33 -9.90
CA LEU A 232 -15.89 -15.27 -8.77
C LEU A 232 -16.83 -16.48 -8.77
N SER A 233 -17.46 -16.77 -9.92
CA SER A 233 -18.40 -17.90 -10.06
C SER A 233 -17.76 -19.24 -9.66
N LEU A 234 -16.55 -19.51 -10.16
CA LEU A 234 -15.81 -20.73 -9.84
C LEU A 234 -15.34 -20.76 -8.38
N THR A 235 -14.95 -19.61 -7.80
CA THR A 235 -14.62 -19.53 -6.36
C THR A 235 -15.82 -19.87 -5.48
N LEU A 236 -17.03 -19.55 -5.94
CA LEU A 236 -18.29 -19.90 -5.27
C LEU A 236 -18.76 -21.32 -5.60
N ASN A 237 -17.96 -22.12 -6.30
CA ASN A 237 -18.31 -23.46 -6.78
C ASN A 237 -19.59 -23.46 -7.65
N ARG A 238 -19.75 -22.43 -8.49
CA ARG A 238 -20.86 -22.27 -9.42
C ARG A 238 -20.33 -22.31 -10.86
N PRO A 239 -20.22 -23.50 -11.48
CA PRO A 239 -19.79 -23.62 -12.87
C PRO A 239 -20.86 -23.05 -13.83
N GLU A 240 -22.14 -23.09 -13.44
CA GLU A 240 -23.24 -22.54 -14.23
C GLU A 240 -23.68 -21.17 -13.67
N LEU A 241 -23.46 -20.10 -14.45
CA LEU A 241 -23.71 -18.72 -14.03
C LEU A 241 -25.20 -18.34 -14.16
N HIS A 242 -25.82 -18.79 -15.25
CA HIS A 242 -27.25 -18.68 -15.56
C HIS A 242 -27.73 -20.04 -16.09
N PRO A 243 -29.03 -20.36 -16.04
CA PRO A 243 -29.55 -21.58 -16.64
C PRO A 243 -29.10 -21.74 -18.11
N GLY A 244 -28.33 -22.80 -18.38
CA GLY A 244 -27.76 -23.11 -19.70
C GLY A 244 -26.43 -22.42 -20.04
N LEU A 245 -25.81 -21.69 -19.11
CA LEU A 245 -24.53 -21.00 -19.33
C LEU A 245 -23.44 -21.50 -18.38
N ASP A 246 -22.68 -22.49 -18.84
CA ASP A 246 -21.49 -23.00 -18.17
C ASP A 246 -20.27 -22.09 -18.43
N VAL A 247 -19.56 -21.75 -17.36
CA VAL A 247 -18.35 -20.91 -17.34
C VAL A 247 -17.14 -21.66 -16.77
N SER A 248 -17.17 -22.99 -16.69
CA SER A 248 -16.07 -23.83 -16.20
C SER A 248 -14.80 -23.70 -17.05
N GLU A 249 -14.95 -23.72 -18.38
CA GLU A 249 -13.81 -23.67 -19.31
C GLU A 249 -13.55 -22.26 -19.87
N SER A 250 -14.59 -21.47 -20.08
CA SER A 250 -14.51 -20.17 -20.76
C SER A 250 -15.24 -19.07 -20.01
N ALA A 251 -14.70 -17.85 -20.08
CA ALA A 251 -15.37 -16.67 -19.56
C ALA A 251 -16.73 -16.45 -20.25
N PRO A 252 -17.75 -15.93 -19.53
CA PRO A 252 -19.05 -15.63 -20.11
C PRO A 252 -18.92 -14.63 -21.28
N PRO A 253 -19.68 -14.81 -22.37
CA PRO A 253 -19.60 -13.95 -23.54
C PRO A 253 -20.06 -12.52 -23.25
N GLY A 254 -19.61 -11.56 -24.06
CA GLY A 254 -20.10 -10.18 -24.02
C GLY A 254 -21.62 -10.11 -24.13
N GLY A 255 -22.24 -9.24 -23.35
CA GLY A 255 -23.69 -9.10 -23.24
C GLY A 255 -24.34 -9.97 -22.14
N THR A 256 -23.59 -10.89 -21.52
CA THR A 256 -24.09 -11.69 -20.39
C THR A 256 -24.49 -10.81 -19.22
N ILE A 257 -25.68 -11.01 -18.66
CA ILE A 257 -26.17 -10.25 -17.49
C ILE A 257 -25.34 -10.61 -16.26
N ILE A 258 -24.93 -9.61 -15.48
CA ILE A 258 -24.27 -9.85 -14.19
C ILE A 258 -25.31 -10.27 -13.15
N PRO A 259 -25.13 -11.41 -12.45
CA PRO A 259 -26.03 -11.81 -11.38
C PRO A 259 -26.12 -10.80 -10.22
N TYR A 260 -27.24 -10.80 -9.51
CA TYR A 260 -27.42 -9.92 -8.35
C TYR A 260 -26.31 -10.12 -7.31
N GLY A 261 -25.72 -9.01 -6.86
CA GLY A 261 -24.59 -9.01 -5.91
C GLY A 261 -23.20 -9.21 -6.55
N TYR A 262 -23.10 -9.73 -7.78
CA TYR A 262 -21.79 -10.06 -8.37
C TYR A 262 -21.03 -8.81 -8.83
N HIS A 263 -21.69 -7.66 -8.92
CA HIS A 263 -21.03 -6.36 -9.15
C HIS A 263 -19.99 -6.01 -8.06
N LEU A 264 -20.06 -6.63 -6.87
CA LEU A 264 -19.17 -6.35 -5.74
C LEU A 264 -17.72 -6.79 -5.95
N VAL A 265 -17.45 -7.67 -6.93
CA VAL A 265 -16.08 -8.06 -7.28
C VAL A 265 -15.37 -6.98 -8.09
N TYR A 266 -16.12 -6.13 -8.78
CA TYR A 266 -15.57 -5.04 -9.58
C TYR A 266 -15.29 -3.80 -8.73
N PHE A 267 -14.68 -2.80 -9.37
CA PHE A 267 -14.24 -1.53 -8.82
C PHE A 267 -13.29 -1.69 -7.62
N THR A 268 -12.41 -2.70 -7.71
CA THR A 268 -11.31 -2.92 -6.77
C THR A 268 -10.44 -1.66 -6.67
N PRO A 269 -9.81 -1.38 -5.51
CA PRO A 269 -8.92 -0.24 -5.38
C PRO A 269 -7.81 -0.28 -6.44
N ASN A 270 -7.63 0.80 -7.20
CA ASN A 270 -6.59 0.92 -8.23
C ASN A 270 -5.27 1.46 -7.66
N GLY A 271 -5.17 1.60 -6.33
CA GLY A 271 -4.02 2.14 -5.64
C GLY A 271 -3.00 1.06 -5.26
N VAL A 272 -1.74 1.45 -5.13
CA VAL A 272 -0.69 0.58 -4.56
C VAL A 272 -0.94 0.34 -3.06
N GLU A 273 -0.33 -0.68 -2.46
CA GLU A 273 -0.47 -1.02 -1.04
C GLU A 273 -0.33 0.19 -0.09
N SER A 274 0.55 1.14 -0.41
CA SER A 274 0.74 2.35 0.41
C SER A 274 -0.41 3.37 0.36
N GLN A 275 -1.35 3.20 -0.56
CA GLN A 275 -2.50 4.09 -0.82
C GLN A 275 -3.83 3.46 -0.38
N ILE A 276 -3.82 2.20 0.03
CA ILE A 276 -4.98 1.50 0.59
C ILE A 276 -4.87 1.47 2.12
N GLY A 277 -5.99 1.23 2.79
CA GLY A 277 -6.05 1.02 4.23
C GLY A 277 -5.23 -0.20 4.63
N LEU A 278 -4.91 -0.29 5.93
CA LEU A 278 -4.26 -1.46 6.51
C LEU A 278 -5.06 -2.77 6.28
N ASP A 279 -6.37 -2.64 6.09
CA ASP A 279 -7.31 -3.71 5.74
C ASP A 279 -7.42 -3.95 4.22
N GLY A 280 -6.56 -3.33 3.41
CA GLY A 280 -6.57 -3.40 1.96
C GLY A 280 -7.68 -2.61 1.27
N THR A 281 -8.46 -1.81 2.01
CA THR A 281 -9.60 -1.08 1.44
C THR A 281 -9.23 0.27 0.86
N ASP A 282 -10.02 0.77 -0.09
CA ASP A 282 -9.91 2.15 -0.57
C ASP A 282 -10.15 3.15 0.58
N LEU A 283 -9.31 4.18 0.67
CA LEU A 283 -9.36 5.19 1.72
C LEU A 283 -10.40 6.30 1.49
N THR A 284 -11.05 6.33 0.32
CA THR A 284 -12.06 7.35 0.02
C THR A 284 -13.26 7.17 0.93
N PHE A 285 -13.70 8.27 1.56
CA PHE A 285 -14.76 8.30 2.57
C PHE A 285 -14.44 7.55 3.88
N ASN A 286 -13.16 7.23 4.15
CA ASN A 286 -12.78 6.74 5.47
C ASN A 286 -12.79 7.85 6.52
N ALA A 287 -13.19 7.52 7.74
CA ALA A 287 -13.07 8.46 8.86
C ALA A 287 -11.58 8.78 9.13
N PRO A 288 -11.26 10.02 9.54
CA PRO A 288 -9.89 10.38 9.88
C PRO A 288 -9.39 9.63 11.13
N ALA A 289 -8.07 9.56 11.29
CA ALA A 289 -7.46 9.05 12.51
C ALA A 289 -8.03 9.76 13.74
N PRO A 290 -8.27 9.06 14.87
CA PRO A 290 -7.86 7.68 15.15
C PRO A 290 -8.86 6.60 14.69
N PHE A 291 -9.93 6.92 13.96
CA PHE A 291 -10.99 5.96 13.57
C PHE A 291 -10.63 5.18 12.29
N THR A 292 -9.58 4.37 12.33
CA THR A 292 -9.06 3.69 11.12
C THR A 292 -9.54 2.25 10.96
N ARG A 293 -10.12 1.62 11.99
CA ARG A 293 -10.63 0.25 11.89
C ARG A 293 -12.02 0.24 11.28
N ARG A 294 -12.09 -0.12 9.99
CA ARG A 294 -13.32 -0.15 9.20
C ARG A 294 -14.04 -1.50 9.32
N MET A 295 -15.36 -1.47 9.40
CA MET A 295 -16.21 -2.67 9.41
C MET A 295 -17.41 -2.49 8.49
N TRP A 296 -17.78 -3.54 7.76
CA TRP A 296 -18.99 -3.57 6.95
C TRP A 296 -20.20 -3.89 7.83
N ALA A 297 -21.11 -2.93 8.02
CA ALA A 297 -22.22 -3.08 8.96
C ALA A 297 -23.54 -3.48 8.29
N GLY A 298 -23.74 -3.11 7.03
CA GLY A 298 -24.97 -3.36 6.30
C GLY A 298 -25.15 -2.41 5.14
N GLY A 299 -26.36 -2.41 4.59
CA GLY A 299 -26.69 -1.56 3.47
C GLY A 299 -28.05 -1.89 2.85
N CYS A 300 -28.32 -1.21 1.74
CA CYS A 300 -29.47 -1.46 0.89
C CYS A 300 -29.03 -1.41 -0.58
N ILE A 301 -29.36 -2.43 -1.36
CA ILE A 301 -29.10 -2.45 -2.80
C ILE A 301 -30.44 -2.50 -3.52
N ARG A 302 -30.62 -1.60 -4.49
CA ARG A 302 -31.79 -1.53 -5.38
C ARG A 302 -31.37 -1.76 -6.82
N TRP A 303 -32.07 -2.64 -7.52
CA TRP A 303 -31.80 -2.99 -8.92
C TRP A 303 -32.89 -2.47 -9.85
N PHE A 304 -32.48 -2.01 -11.03
CA PHE A 304 -33.38 -1.58 -12.10
C PHE A 304 -33.34 -2.63 -13.23
N ASN A 305 -34.21 -3.63 -13.14
CA ASN A 305 -34.19 -4.83 -14.00
C ASN A 305 -34.35 -4.56 -15.51
N GLU A 306 -34.93 -3.42 -15.88
CA GLU A 306 -35.01 -2.91 -17.26
C GLU A 306 -33.62 -2.62 -17.88
N ARG A 307 -32.61 -2.39 -17.03
CA ARG A 307 -31.28 -1.88 -17.39
C ARG A 307 -30.18 -2.64 -16.64
N PRO A 308 -30.07 -3.97 -16.78
CA PRO A 308 -29.08 -4.76 -16.04
C PRO A 308 -27.67 -4.46 -16.54
N LEU A 309 -26.68 -4.61 -15.65
CA LEU A 309 -25.26 -4.58 -16.01
C LEU A 309 -24.90 -5.82 -16.83
N ARG A 310 -24.05 -5.65 -17.85
CA ARG A 310 -23.59 -6.76 -18.71
C ARG A 310 -22.08 -6.85 -18.84
N VAL A 311 -21.59 -8.06 -19.05
CA VAL A 311 -20.19 -8.33 -19.41
C VAL A 311 -19.86 -7.59 -20.70
N GLY A 312 -18.72 -6.89 -20.71
CA GLY A 312 -18.25 -6.08 -21.83
C GLY A 312 -18.73 -4.64 -21.84
N GLU A 313 -19.60 -4.22 -20.90
CA GLU A 313 -19.99 -2.81 -20.76
C GLU A 313 -18.94 -2.02 -19.94
N GLU A 314 -18.64 -0.79 -20.36
CA GLU A 314 -17.94 0.18 -19.51
C GLU A 314 -18.96 0.81 -18.54
N VAL A 315 -18.76 0.57 -17.25
CA VAL A 315 -19.67 1.04 -16.19
C VAL A 315 -19.04 2.19 -15.44
N GLU A 316 -19.83 3.23 -15.18
CA GLU A 316 -19.48 4.37 -14.35
C GLU A 316 -20.06 4.19 -12.93
N GLU A 317 -19.18 4.09 -11.92
CA GLU A 317 -19.54 4.15 -10.50
C GLU A 317 -19.45 5.60 -10.01
N ARG A 318 -20.56 6.13 -9.49
CA ARG A 318 -20.61 7.42 -8.80
C ARG A 318 -20.85 7.21 -7.31
N THR A 319 -19.88 7.58 -6.48
CA THR A 319 -19.97 7.46 -5.02
C THR A 319 -20.15 8.83 -4.37
N LYS A 320 -21.12 8.97 -3.46
CA LYS A 320 -21.32 10.16 -2.63
C LYS A 320 -21.48 9.80 -1.16
N LEU A 321 -21.05 10.70 -0.28
CA LEU A 321 -21.30 10.60 1.16
C LEU A 321 -22.75 10.99 1.45
N LEU A 322 -23.51 10.12 2.09
CA LEU A 322 -24.87 10.41 2.56
C LEU A 322 -24.86 11.03 3.96
N SER A 323 -24.17 10.38 4.90
CA SER A 323 -23.99 10.92 6.25
C SER A 323 -22.72 10.38 6.92
N ALA A 324 -22.21 11.15 7.88
CA ALA A 324 -21.19 10.73 8.82
C ALA A 324 -21.64 11.13 10.23
N GLU A 325 -21.85 10.16 11.10
CA GLU A 325 -22.46 10.37 12.41
C GLU A 325 -21.61 9.76 13.52
N PRO A 326 -21.33 10.49 14.62
CA PRO A 326 -20.71 9.89 15.79
C PRO A 326 -21.71 8.95 16.47
N LYS A 327 -21.23 7.76 16.88
CA LYS A 327 -21.97 6.82 17.70
C LYS A 327 -21.11 6.25 18.81
N THR A 328 -21.78 5.68 19.79
CA THR A 328 -21.16 4.93 20.88
C THR A 328 -21.51 3.45 20.73
N SER A 329 -20.50 2.59 20.84
CA SER A 329 -20.65 1.15 20.83
C SER A 329 -21.41 0.66 22.08
N ARG A 330 -21.84 -0.60 22.07
CA ARG A 330 -22.41 -1.26 23.25
C ARG A 330 -21.40 -1.33 24.42
N ASP A 331 -20.11 -1.37 24.10
CA ASP A 331 -18.99 -1.39 25.06
C ASP A 331 -18.57 0.01 25.54
N GLY A 332 -19.25 1.08 25.10
CA GLY A 332 -18.94 2.46 25.48
C GLY A 332 -17.87 3.15 24.62
N SER A 333 -17.23 2.45 23.67
CA SER A 333 -16.24 3.06 22.77
C SER A 333 -16.87 3.98 21.73
N GLU A 334 -16.19 5.08 21.38
CA GLU A 334 -16.58 5.96 20.28
C GLU A 334 -16.37 5.30 18.92
N MET A 335 -17.28 5.57 17.99
CA MET A 335 -17.18 5.16 16.58
C MET A 335 -17.78 6.21 15.66
N VAL A 336 -17.43 6.16 14.38
CA VAL A 336 -18.05 6.97 13.32
C VAL A 336 -18.81 6.05 12.37
N LEU A 337 -20.11 6.28 12.23
CA LEU A 337 -20.96 5.62 11.24
C LEU A 337 -20.93 6.44 9.94
N VAL A 338 -20.50 5.82 8.85
CA VAL A 338 -20.38 6.47 7.54
C VAL A 338 -21.31 5.76 6.56
N ASN A 339 -22.26 6.51 6.00
CA ASN A 339 -23.17 6.03 4.98
C ASN A 339 -22.77 6.60 3.62
N VAL A 340 -22.58 5.73 2.64
CA VAL A 340 -22.25 6.12 1.25
C VAL A 340 -23.29 5.54 0.30
N GLU A 341 -23.54 6.26 -0.79
CA GLU A 341 -24.36 5.76 -1.90
C GLU A 341 -23.48 5.61 -3.14
N LYS A 342 -23.59 4.47 -3.80
CA LYS A 342 -22.90 4.13 -5.04
C LYS A 342 -23.94 3.89 -6.13
N GLU A 343 -23.93 4.74 -7.15
CA GLU A 343 -24.75 4.58 -8.34
C GLU A 343 -23.90 3.93 -9.45
N TYR A 344 -24.33 2.80 -10.00
CA TYR A 344 -23.65 2.14 -11.12
C TYR A 344 -24.44 2.36 -12.40
N ARG A 345 -23.79 2.98 -13.38
CA ARG A 345 -24.41 3.43 -14.63
C ARG A 345 -23.76 2.67 -15.78
N GLY A 346 -24.54 1.78 -16.40
CA GLY A 346 -24.17 1.15 -17.67
C GLY A 346 -24.64 1.99 -18.85
N GLU A 347 -24.55 1.44 -20.05
CA GLU A 347 -24.91 2.13 -21.30
C GLU A 347 -26.38 2.58 -21.32
N LYS A 348 -27.28 1.80 -20.70
CA LYS A 348 -28.72 2.08 -20.66
C LYS A 348 -29.15 3.00 -19.50
N GLY A 349 -28.21 3.46 -18.67
CA GLY A 349 -28.46 4.31 -17.51
C GLY A 349 -28.16 3.64 -16.17
N VAL A 350 -28.81 4.08 -15.10
CA VAL A 350 -28.59 3.54 -13.74
C VAL A 350 -29.12 2.12 -13.66
N ALA A 351 -28.22 1.17 -13.44
CA ALA A 351 -28.53 -0.26 -13.36
C ALA A 351 -28.80 -0.72 -11.92
N LEU A 352 -28.05 -0.17 -10.97
CA LEU A 352 -28.29 -0.38 -9.54
C LEU A 352 -27.77 0.78 -8.68
N VAL A 353 -28.34 0.90 -7.49
CA VAL A 353 -27.90 1.82 -6.43
C VAL A 353 -27.59 0.99 -5.18
N ASP A 354 -26.36 1.10 -4.69
CA ASP A 354 -25.84 0.39 -3.52
C ASP A 354 -25.50 1.40 -2.41
N GLN A 355 -26.33 1.41 -1.38
CA GLN A 355 -26.11 2.18 -0.16
C GLN A 355 -25.40 1.32 0.86
N ARG A 356 -24.21 1.74 1.29
CA ARG A 356 -23.38 0.99 2.26
C ARG A 356 -23.23 1.76 3.55
N THR A 357 -23.28 1.03 4.65
CA THR A 357 -22.98 1.53 5.98
C THR A 357 -21.67 0.92 6.49
N TRP A 358 -20.69 1.80 6.73
CA TRP A 358 -19.42 1.44 7.35
C TRP A 358 -19.35 1.96 8.78
N ILE A 359 -18.74 1.17 9.66
CA ILE A 359 -18.41 1.58 11.02
C ILE A 359 -16.90 1.75 11.11
N PHE A 360 -16.46 2.91 11.58
CA PHE A 360 -15.06 3.19 11.88
C PHE A 360 -14.85 3.25 13.38
N ARG A 361 -14.05 2.33 13.92
CA ARG A 361 -13.65 2.27 15.32
C ARG A 361 -12.23 2.79 15.48
N HIS A 362 -11.88 3.14 16.72
CA HIS A 362 -10.51 3.47 17.08
C HIS A 362 -9.53 2.40 16.57
N ALA A 363 -8.39 2.88 16.07
CA ALA A 363 -7.22 2.06 15.80
C ALA A 363 -6.89 1.25 17.06
N ILE A 364 -6.65 -0.04 16.89
CA ILE A 364 -6.08 -0.86 17.96
C ILE A 364 -4.64 -0.39 18.13
N PRO A 365 -4.19 0.00 19.34
CA PRO A 365 -2.79 0.29 19.58
C PRO A 365 -2.02 -0.94 19.16
N GLN A 366 -1.16 -0.81 18.15
CA GLN A 366 -0.29 -1.92 17.80
C GLN A 366 0.50 -2.27 19.07
N PRO A 367 0.56 -3.56 19.48
CA PRO A 367 1.53 -3.95 20.50
C PRO A 367 2.85 -3.39 20.00
N SER A 368 3.57 -2.66 20.86
CA SER A 368 4.90 -2.17 20.54
C SER A 368 5.63 -3.36 19.96
N THR A 369 5.85 -3.36 18.64
CA THR A 369 6.62 -4.43 18.03
C THR A 369 7.91 -4.40 18.82
N ASN A 370 8.16 -5.43 19.63
CA ASN A 370 9.49 -5.66 20.14
C ASN A 370 10.35 -5.52 18.91
N LYS A 371 11.22 -4.52 18.90
CA LYS A 371 12.16 -4.33 17.81
C LYS A 371 12.81 -5.69 17.63
N VAL A 372 12.49 -6.35 16.52
CA VAL A 372 13.25 -7.51 16.11
C VAL A 372 14.63 -6.95 15.89
N VAL A 373 15.50 -7.14 16.88
CA VAL A 373 16.92 -7.00 16.72
C VAL A 373 17.25 -7.96 15.58
N PRO A 374 17.83 -7.50 14.46
CA PRO A 374 18.17 -8.41 13.38
C PRO A 374 19.25 -9.36 13.88
N THR A 375 18.84 -10.55 14.32
CA THR A 375 19.74 -11.66 14.58
C THR A 375 20.29 -12.11 13.23
N PRO A 376 21.60 -12.40 13.10
CA PRO A 376 22.17 -12.87 11.85
C PRO A 376 21.53 -14.19 11.45
N MET A 377 20.75 -14.20 10.37
CA MET A 377 20.16 -15.41 9.81
C MET A 377 21.09 -15.97 8.73
N SER A 378 21.56 -17.21 8.92
CA SER A 378 22.18 -18.01 7.86
C SER A 378 21.10 -18.44 6.87
N ILE A 379 21.23 -18.06 5.60
CA ILE A 379 20.28 -18.45 4.55
C ILE A 379 20.80 -19.73 3.87
N THR A 380 20.31 -20.88 4.32
CA THR A 380 20.20 -22.07 3.47
C THR A 380 19.05 -21.85 2.48
N LYS A 381 19.24 -22.25 1.22
CA LYS A 381 18.26 -22.12 0.12
C LYS A 381 16.93 -22.81 0.46
N SER A 382 16.01 -22.06 1.07
CA SER A 382 14.57 -22.31 1.13
C SER A 382 13.94 -21.24 2.04
N ALA A 383 12.83 -20.64 1.61
CA ALA A 383 12.02 -19.61 2.28
C ALA A 383 12.40 -18.14 1.97
N VAL A 384 11.64 -17.57 1.04
CA VAL A 384 11.20 -16.18 1.14
C VAL A 384 10.40 -16.09 2.44
N GLN A 385 10.96 -15.46 3.47
CA GLN A 385 10.20 -15.13 4.65
C GLN A 385 9.70 -13.70 4.46
N ASP A 386 8.57 -13.58 3.77
CA ASP A 386 7.77 -12.37 3.79
C ASP A 386 7.48 -12.03 5.27
N VAL A 387 7.77 -10.80 5.67
CA VAL A 387 7.14 -10.22 6.86
C VAL A 387 5.73 -9.80 6.46
N THR A 388 4.95 -10.74 5.94
CA THR A 388 3.50 -10.65 5.85
C THR A 388 2.99 -11.43 7.06
N THR A 389 2.46 -10.72 8.05
CA THR A 389 1.65 -11.35 9.10
C THR A 389 0.62 -12.23 8.38
N SER A 390 0.60 -13.54 8.65
CA SER A 390 -0.36 -14.43 7.99
C SER A 390 -1.78 -13.93 8.27
N PRO A 391 -2.77 -14.16 7.38
CA PRO A 391 -4.14 -13.72 7.62
C PRO A 391 -4.69 -14.16 8.98
N GLU A 392 -4.28 -15.33 9.47
CA GLU A 392 -4.61 -15.85 10.80
C GLU A 392 -3.98 -15.02 11.91
N ALA A 393 -2.68 -14.70 11.79
CA ALA A 393 -1.96 -13.87 12.75
C ALA A 393 -2.48 -12.43 12.75
N TRP A 394 -2.84 -11.86 11.59
CA TRP A 394 -3.46 -10.54 11.51
C TRP A 394 -4.80 -10.52 12.24
N SER A 395 -5.67 -11.49 11.94
CA SER A 395 -6.99 -11.55 12.54
C SER A 395 -6.91 -11.67 14.08
N ARG A 396 -6.02 -12.52 14.58
CA ARG A 396 -5.85 -12.76 16.03
C ARG A 396 -5.12 -11.65 16.76
N GLU A 397 -3.99 -11.21 16.24
CA GLU A 397 -3.06 -10.32 16.96
C GLU A 397 -3.36 -8.84 16.73
N ILE A 398 -3.92 -8.49 15.57
CA ILE A 398 -4.20 -7.10 15.19
C ILE A 398 -5.67 -6.76 15.38
N GLU A 399 -6.59 -7.60 14.89
CA GLU A 399 -8.03 -7.29 14.94
C GLU A 399 -8.77 -7.88 16.15
N ASN A 400 -8.07 -8.73 16.93
CA ASN A 400 -8.58 -9.45 18.09
C ASN A 400 -9.79 -10.35 17.77
N HIS A 401 -9.72 -11.02 16.61
CA HIS A 401 -10.67 -12.01 16.14
C HIS A 401 -10.12 -13.44 16.35
N PRO A 402 -10.92 -14.42 16.80
CA PRO A 402 -10.46 -15.79 17.07
C PRO A 402 -9.97 -16.56 15.83
N GLY A 403 -10.37 -16.15 14.63
CA GLY A 403 -9.96 -16.73 13.35
C GLY A 403 -10.12 -15.73 12.20
N ILE A 404 -9.78 -16.11 10.98
CA ILE A 404 -9.93 -15.25 9.78
C ILE A 404 -11.40 -14.89 9.60
N VAL A 405 -11.73 -13.61 9.54
CA VAL A 405 -13.11 -13.15 9.36
C VAL A 405 -13.54 -13.33 7.91
N VAL A 406 -14.69 -13.98 7.70
CA VAL A 406 -15.32 -14.08 6.38
C VAL A 406 -15.88 -12.71 5.98
N HIS A 407 -15.51 -12.26 4.80
CA HIS A 407 -15.84 -10.94 4.27
C HIS A 407 -17.38 -10.74 4.16
N GLY A 408 -17.91 -9.64 4.70
CA GLY A 408 -19.35 -9.36 4.73
C GLY A 408 -20.03 -9.42 3.35
N PRO A 409 -19.46 -8.79 2.30
CA PRO A 409 -19.92 -8.94 0.92
C PRO A 409 -20.04 -10.38 0.41
N LEU A 410 -19.19 -11.31 0.86
CA LEU A 410 -19.31 -12.72 0.48
C LEU A 410 -20.57 -13.35 1.08
N ASN A 411 -20.88 -13.04 2.35
CA ASN A 411 -22.14 -13.49 2.98
C ASN A 411 -23.36 -12.92 2.25
N LEU A 412 -23.30 -11.66 1.82
CA LEU A 412 -24.36 -11.04 1.02
C LEU A 412 -24.54 -11.74 -0.33
N ILE A 413 -23.46 -12.07 -1.03
CA ILE A 413 -23.51 -12.84 -2.30
C ILE A 413 -24.17 -14.21 -2.06
N ASN A 414 -23.75 -14.93 -1.02
CA ASN A 414 -24.31 -16.24 -0.72
C ASN A 414 -25.81 -16.17 -0.34
N MET A 415 -26.25 -15.10 0.32
CA MET A 415 -27.69 -14.87 0.59
C MET A 415 -28.49 -14.62 -0.69
N LEU A 416 -27.94 -13.84 -1.61
CA LEU A 416 -28.57 -13.56 -2.91
C LEU A 416 -28.61 -14.81 -3.79
N ASP A 417 -27.54 -15.62 -3.78
CA ASP A 417 -27.46 -16.89 -4.47
C ASP A 417 -28.47 -17.90 -3.90
N TYR A 418 -28.55 -18.03 -2.56
CA TYR A 418 -29.56 -18.85 -1.90
C TYR A 418 -30.98 -18.41 -2.30
N TRP A 419 -31.27 -17.10 -2.27
CA TRP A 419 -32.58 -16.61 -2.68
C TRP A 419 -32.87 -16.92 -4.15
N ARG A 420 -31.88 -16.74 -5.05
CA ARG A 420 -32.03 -17.06 -6.47
C ARG A 420 -32.38 -18.53 -6.69
N ASP A 421 -31.70 -19.42 -5.97
CA ASP A 421 -31.85 -20.88 -6.15
C ASP A 421 -33.15 -21.43 -5.54
N VAL A 422 -33.60 -20.85 -4.42
CA VAL A 422 -34.76 -21.36 -3.65
C VAL A 422 -36.06 -20.62 -3.96
N HIS A 423 -35.99 -19.32 -4.27
CA HIS A 423 -37.17 -18.45 -4.43
C HIS A 423 -37.20 -17.71 -5.77
N GLY A 424 -36.07 -17.58 -6.45
CA GLY A 424 -35.88 -16.73 -7.63
C GLY A 424 -36.48 -17.26 -8.94
N HIS A 425 -37.23 -18.38 -8.91
CA HIS A 425 -37.81 -19.11 -10.06
C HIS A 425 -38.62 -18.21 -11.04
N ASN A 426 -37.93 -17.39 -11.84
CA ASN A 426 -38.41 -16.33 -12.75
C ASN A 426 -38.76 -14.98 -12.11
N ASN A 427 -38.55 -14.79 -10.81
CA ASN A 427 -38.76 -13.49 -10.17
C ASN A 427 -37.47 -12.67 -10.22
N GLY A 428 -37.56 -11.45 -10.74
CA GLY A 428 -36.49 -10.46 -10.59
C GLY A 428 -36.35 -10.02 -9.13
N LEU A 429 -35.16 -9.54 -8.77
CA LEU A 429 -34.92 -8.91 -7.48
C LEU A 429 -35.07 -7.38 -7.64
N SER A 430 -35.80 -6.71 -6.75
CA SER A 430 -35.89 -5.25 -6.77
C SER A 430 -35.00 -4.61 -5.72
N GLU A 431 -34.96 -5.18 -4.51
CA GLU A 431 -34.27 -4.60 -3.36
C GLU A 431 -33.81 -5.68 -2.37
N ILE A 432 -32.65 -5.44 -1.75
CA ILE A 432 -32.26 -6.13 -0.52
C ILE A 432 -31.81 -5.10 0.50
N THR A 433 -32.35 -5.16 1.71
CA THR A 433 -31.82 -4.47 2.89
C THR A 433 -31.15 -5.50 3.78
N TYR A 434 -29.90 -5.29 4.17
CA TYR A 434 -29.15 -6.28 4.93
C TYR A 434 -28.33 -5.65 6.06
N ARG A 435 -28.09 -6.45 7.10
CA ARG A 435 -27.36 -6.04 8.30
C ARG A 435 -26.47 -7.16 8.81
N ALA A 436 -25.19 -6.87 8.97
CA ALA A 436 -24.26 -7.73 9.66
C ALA A 436 -24.44 -7.57 11.18
N THR A 437 -24.75 -8.67 11.87
CA THR A 437 -24.99 -8.71 13.32
C THR A 437 -23.89 -9.45 14.09
N GLY A 438 -23.04 -10.21 13.38
CA GLY A 438 -21.89 -10.88 13.97
C GLY A 438 -20.91 -11.41 12.92
N PRO A 439 -19.62 -11.57 13.28
CA PRO A 439 -18.62 -12.15 12.40
C PRO A 439 -18.82 -13.67 12.26
N ILE A 440 -18.46 -14.18 11.07
CA ILE A 440 -18.27 -15.60 10.77
C ILE A 440 -16.79 -15.79 10.52
N TYR A 441 -16.20 -16.90 10.97
CA TYR A 441 -14.79 -17.18 10.76
C TYR A 441 -14.57 -18.30 9.73
N ALA A 442 -13.41 -18.31 9.07
CA ALA A 442 -13.01 -19.39 8.18
C ALA A 442 -13.06 -20.74 8.92
N ASP A 443 -13.35 -21.81 8.18
CA ASP A 443 -13.57 -23.19 8.66
C ASP A 443 -14.79 -23.40 9.57
N GLU A 444 -15.57 -22.35 9.85
CA GLU A 444 -16.82 -22.48 10.58
C GLU A 444 -17.98 -22.82 9.64
N GLN A 445 -18.75 -23.85 10.00
CA GLN A 445 -20.01 -24.12 9.33
C GLN A 445 -21.08 -23.11 9.75
N TYR A 446 -21.78 -22.57 8.75
CA TYR A 446 -22.95 -21.71 8.94
C TYR A 446 -24.03 -22.13 7.94
N THR A 447 -25.27 -21.76 8.23
CA THR A 447 -26.43 -22.07 7.39
C THR A 447 -27.06 -20.79 6.88
N ILE A 448 -27.65 -20.86 5.68
CA ILE A 448 -28.48 -19.80 5.13
C ILE A 448 -29.89 -20.37 5.03
N THR A 449 -30.85 -19.67 5.66
CA THR A 449 -32.24 -20.14 5.76
C THR A 449 -33.20 -18.97 5.55
N THR A 450 -34.39 -19.26 5.06
CA THR A 450 -35.51 -18.32 5.07
C THR A 450 -36.22 -18.36 6.41
N ASP A 451 -36.53 -17.20 6.98
CA ASP A 451 -37.39 -17.11 8.15
C ASP A 451 -38.84 -17.40 7.77
N THR A 452 -39.37 -18.52 8.24
CA THR A 452 -40.72 -18.98 7.91
C THR A 452 -41.81 -18.21 8.63
N GLN A 453 -41.48 -17.37 9.63
CA GLN A 453 -42.47 -16.61 10.40
C GLN A 453 -42.81 -15.24 9.76
N GLU A 454 -41.95 -14.73 8.87
CA GLU A 454 -42.10 -13.42 8.22
C GLU A 454 -42.08 -13.53 6.68
N GLN A 455 -42.87 -14.46 6.13
CA GLN A 455 -43.15 -14.49 4.69
C GLN A 455 -44.40 -13.68 4.37
N GLU A 456 -44.19 -12.48 3.82
CA GLU A 456 -45.22 -11.75 3.06
C GLU A 456 -45.03 -12.03 1.57
N ASP A 457 -46.11 -11.99 0.79
CA ASP A 457 -46.03 -12.26 -0.65
C ASP A 457 -45.05 -11.29 -1.34
N GLY A 458 -44.06 -11.84 -2.04
CA GLY A 458 -42.98 -11.07 -2.68
C GLY A 458 -41.92 -10.48 -1.74
N LYS A 459 -41.91 -10.84 -0.45
CA LYS A 459 -40.86 -10.48 0.51
C LYS A 459 -40.31 -11.69 1.25
N TRP A 460 -38.99 -11.75 1.40
CA TRP A 460 -38.33 -12.84 2.12
C TRP A 460 -37.31 -12.28 3.11
N ARG A 461 -37.37 -12.75 4.35
CA ARG A 461 -36.28 -12.57 5.30
C ARG A 461 -35.32 -13.76 5.22
N ILE A 462 -34.10 -13.50 4.78
CA ILE A 462 -33.00 -14.46 4.70
C ILE A 462 -32.07 -14.26 5.89
N LEU A 463 -31.70 -15.35 6.55
CA LEU A 463 -30.86 -15.37 7.74
C LEU A 463 -29.60 -16.19 7.47
N VAL A 464 -28.43 -15.62 7.78
CA VAL A 464 -27.16 -16.34 7.87
C VAL A 464 -26.91 -16.67 9.33
N LYS A 465 -26.94 -17.96 9.68
CA LYS A 465 -26.90 -18.46 11.06
C LYS A 465 -25.65 -19.29 11.33
N LYS A 466 -25.06 -19.09 12.51
CA LYS A 466 -24.04 -19.97 13.07
C LYS A 466 -24.60 -20.58 14.35
N GLY A 467 -25.00 -21.86 14.28
CA GLY A 467 -25.85 -22.46 15.31
C GLY A 467 -27.13 -21.64 15.48
N GLU A 468 -27.43 -21.24 16.73
CA GLU A 468 -28.62 -20.42 17.04
C GLU A 468 -28.41 -18.91 16.82
N ARG A 469 -27.19 -18.46 16.51
CA ARG A 469 -26.87 -17.03 16.40
C ARG A 469 -27.04 -16.53 14.96
N ASN A 470 -27.80 -15.46 14.79
CA ASN A 470 -27.86 -14.70 13.54
C ASN A 470 -26.58 -13.86 13.35
N CYS A 471 -25.85 -14.10 12.26
CA CYS A 471 -24.64 -13.39 11.87
C CYS A 471 -24.90 -12.30 10.82
N MET A 472 -25.87 -12.54 9.94
CA MET A 472 -26.35 -11.54 8.98
C MET A 472 -27.85 -11.76 8.71
N THR A 473 -28.60 -10.67 8.58
CA THR A 473 -30.02 -10.70 8.22
C THR A 473 -30.22 -9.90 6.94
N GLY A 474 -31.12 -10.33 6.07
CA GLY A 474 -31.45 -9.60 4.84
C GLY A 474 -32.91 -9.74 4.48
N ASP A 475 -33.57 -8.61 4.27
CA ASP A 475 -34.94 -8.52 3.79
C ASP A 475 -34.89 -8.26 2.28
N ILE A 476 -35.35 -9.25 1.52
CA ILE A 476 -35.40 -9.24 0.05
C ILE A 476 -36.81 -8.90 -0.40
N ARG A 477 -36.91 -8.06 -1.44
CA ARG A 477 -38.15 -7.78 -2.16
C ARG A 477 -38.02 -8.22 -3.62
N ALA A 478 -38.99 -9.01 -4.09
CA ALA A 478 -39.09 -9.32 -5.51
C ALA A 478 -39.39 -8.07 -6.33
N ALA A 479 -39.06 -8.11 -7.61
CA ALA A 479 -39.60 -7.19 -8.59
C ALA A 479 -41.09 -7.49 -8.77
N ILE A 480 -41.92 -6.45 -8.74
CA ILE A 480 -43.33 -6.57 -9.09
C ILE A 480 -43.36 -6.87 -10.59
N VAL A 481 -43.83 -8.06 -10.96
CA VAL A 481 -44.17 -8.39 -12.35
C VAL A 481 -45.49 -7.68 -12.62
N ASN A 482 -45.43 -6.53 -13.30
CA ASN A 482 -46.63 -5.87 -13.83
C ASN A 482 -47.00 -6.48 -15.19
#